data_AF-A0A6A0H1J1-F1
#
_entry.id   AF-A0A6A0H1J1-F1
#
_cell.length_a   1.000
_cell.length_b   1.000
_cell.length_c   1.000
_cell.angle_alpha   90.00
_cell.angle_beta   90.00
_cell.angle_gamma   90.00
#
_symmetry.space_group_name_H-M   'P 1'
#
loop_
_entity.id
_entity.type
_entity.pdbx_description
1 polymer ?
#
loop_
_entity_poly.entity_id
_entity_poly.type
_entity_poly.pdbx_seq_one_letter_code
_entity_poly.pdbx_strand_id
1 'polypeptide(L)'
;MTQVNFITLMSELSDALHARGLLLTVAVAAGKTTIDASYDVPGLSAVVDHIHVMAYDLHGAWETYTHHHAILYAYPQDTGDNAFLNVDYAINYWLQLGAPASKLVLGTATYGRCFRLDSSDSTGMYAPASQPGSAGPYTRSPGFLGYNEVCWDIMRCAGI
;
A
#
# COMPACT_ATOMS: atom_id res chain seq x y z
N MET A 1 2.95 16.24 -10.40
CA MET A 1 3.20 15.74 -11.77
C MET A 1 1.85 15.37 -12.35
N THR A 2 1.50 15.82 -13.55
CA THR A 2 0.24 15.43 -14.20
C THR A 2 0.39 14.03 -14.81
N GLN A 3 -0.73 13.33 -15.05
CA GLN A 3 -0.77 12.03 -15.72
C GLN A 3 0.04 12.04 -17.03
N VAL A 4 -0.10 13.10 -17.83
CA VAL A 4 0.62 13.28 -19.11
C VAL A 4 2.13 13.33 -18.91
N ASN A 5 2.62 14.13 -17.96
CA ASN A 5 4.06 14.24 -17.74
C ASN A 5 4.67 12.94 -17.21
N PHE A 6 3.90 12.18 -16.43
CA PHE A 6 4.34 10.89 -15.92
C PHE A 6 4.49 9.86 -17.04
N ILE A 7 3.49 9.73 -17.92
CA ILE A 7 3.59 8.78 -19.03
C ILE A 7 4.69 9.17 -20.04
N THR A 8 4.88 10.47 -20.31
CA THR A 8 5.99 10.93 -21.17
C THR A 8 7.35 10.49 -20.62
N LEU A 9 7.58 10.69 -19.33
CA LEU A 9 8.82 10.23 -18.68
C LEU A 9 9.00 8.71 -18.77
N MET A 10 7.93 7.95 -18.54
CA MET A 10 7.99 6.48 -18.60
C MET A 10 8.29 5.98 -20.01
N SER A 11 7.71 6.61 -21.04
CA SER A 11 8.00 6.28 -22.44
C SER A 11 9.46 6.59 -22.80
N GLU A 12 9.98 7.76 -22.44
CA GLU A 12 11.38 8.12 -22.72
C GLU A 12 12.38 7.20 -22.00
N LEU A 13 12.08 6.82 -20.76
CA LEU A 13 12.87 5.84 -20.02
C LEU A 13 12.79 4.44 -20.63
N SER A 14 11.62 4.02 -21.10
CA SER A 14 11.43 2.73 -21.78
C SER A 14 12.34 2.64 -23.00
N ASP A 15 12.30 3.64 -23.88
CA ASP A 15 13.13 3.68 -25.09
C ASP A 15 14.62 3.59 -24.73
N ALA A 16 15.07 4.38 -23.75
CA ALA A 16 16.48 4.45 -23.35
C ALA A 16 16.98 3.17 -22.66
N LEU A 17 16.17 2.54 -21.82
CA LEU A 17 16.54 1.34 -21.07
C LEU A 17 16.46 0.07 -21.92
N HIS A 18 15.38 -0.09 -22.70
CA HIS A 18 15.21 -1.26 -23.58
C HIS A 18 16.26 -1.29 -24.70
N ALA A 19 16.67 -0.14 -25.24
CA ALA A 19 17.79 -0.06 -26.18
C ALA A 19 19.12 -0.59 -25.61
N ARG A 20 19.23 -0.70 -24.28
CA ARG A 20 20.38 -1.26 -23.56
C ARG A 20 20.13 -2.66 -22.99
N GLY A 21 18.97 -3.27 -23.28
CA GLY A 21 18.56 -4.55 -22.72
C GLY A 21 18.29 -4.52 -21.21
N LEU A 22 17.96 -3.34 -20.66
CA LEU A 22 17.60 -3.16 -19.26
C LEU A 22 16.08 -3.13 -19.09
N LEU A 23 15.59 -3.62 -17.96
CA LEU A 23 14.16 -3.58 -17.60
C LEU A 23 13.76 -2.19 -17.07
N LEU A 24 12.50 -1.82 -17.30
CA LEU A 24 11.83 -0.71 -16.67
C LEU A 24 10.63 -1.22 -15.87
N THR A 25 10.64 -0.97 -14.56
CA THR A 25 9.53 -1.30 -13.65
C THR A 25 9.08 -0.06 -12.88
N VAL A 26 7.85 -0.05 -12.40
CA VAL A 26 7.28 1.08 -11.66
C VAL A 26 6.52 0.62 -10.42
N ALA A 27 6.71 1.31 -9.30
CA ALA A 27 5.88 1.15 -8.10
C ALA A 27 4.73 2.17 -8.13
N VAL A 28 3.49 1.70 -7.96
CA VAL A 28 2.28 2.52 -8.14
C VAL A 28 1.32 2.40 -6.96
N ALA A 29 0.45 3.40 -6.79
CA ALA A 29 -0.51 3.43 -5.71
C ALA A 29 -1.62 2.35 -5.84
N ALA A 30 -2.16 1.93 -4.71
CA ALA A 30 -3.32 1.04 -4.61
C ALA A 30 -4.66 1.78 -4.44
N GLY A 31 -4.63 3.04 -3.96
CA GLY A 31 -5.84 3.82 -3.70
C GLY A 31 -6.50 4.38 -4.96
N LYS A 32 -7.80 4.11 -5.14
CA LYS A 32 -8.60 4.50 -6.32
C LYS A 32 -8.41 5.96 -6.73
N THR A 33 -8.53 6.89 -5.80
CA THR A 33 -8.42 8.34 -6.04
C THR A 33 -7.06 8.73 -6.61
N THR A 34 -5.99 8.09 -6.14
CA THR A 34 -4.64 8.34 -6.67
C THR A 34 -4.47 7.74 -8.05
N ILE A 35 -5.02 6.54 -8.26
CA ILE A 35 -4.96 5.84 -9.55
C ILE A 35 -5.63 6.70 -10.63
N ASP A 36 -6.86 7.14 -10.40
CA ASP A 36 -7.66 7.93 -11.34
C ASP A 36 -6.99 9.27 -11.69
N ALA A 37 -6.36 9.91 -10.70
CA ALA A 37 -5.74 11.22 -10.88
C ALA A 37 -4.37 11.17 -11.57
N SER A 38 -3.65 10.04 -11.48
CA SER A 38 -2.21 10.02 -11.72
C SER A 38 -1.74 9.09 -12.84
N TYR A 39 -2.50 8.04 -13.20
CA TYR A 39 -1.99 6.99 -14.08
C TYR A 39 -2.82 6.81 -15.35
N ASP A 40 -2.18 6.92 -16.52
CA ASP A 40 -2.69 6.34 -17.75
C ASP A 40 -2.36 4.84 -17.72
N VAL A 41 -3.29 4.02 -17.22
CA VAL A 41 -3.03 2.59 -16.98
C VAL A 41 -2.70 1.83 -18.27
N PRO A 42 -3.46 1.96 -19.38
CA PRO A 42 -3.09 1.34 -20.65
C PRO A 42 -1.76 1.84 -21.20
N GLY A 43 -1.52 3.16 -21.19
CA GLY A 43 -0.27 3.75 -21.68
C GLY A 43 0.93 3.26 -20.87
N LEU A 44 0.83 3.28 -19.54
CA LEU A 44 1.88 2.81 -18.65
C LEU A 44 2.17 1.32 -18.88
N SER A 45 1.12 0.50 -19.01
CA SER A 45 1.23 -0.94 -19.26
C SER A 45 1.90 -1.26 -20.60
N ALA A 46 1.87 -0.36 -21.57
CA ALA A 46 2.53 -0.54 -22.86
C ALA A 46 4.05 -0.36 -22.77
N VAL A 47 4.54 0.49 -21.87
CA VAL A 47 5.95 0.92 -21.84
C VAL A 47 6.77 0.29 -20.71
N VAL A 48 6.14 -0.18 -19.62
CA VAL A 48 6.87 -0.83 -18.52
C VAL A 48 6.82 -2.35 -18.62
N ASP A 49 7.84 -3.03 -18.10
CA ASP A 49 7.91 -4.49 -18.01
C ASP A 49 7.00 -5.01 -16.89
N HIS A 50 7.06 -4.39 -15.70
CA HIS A 50 6.25 -4.75 -14.54
C HIS A 50 5.72 -3.52 -13.78
N ILE A 51 4.52 -3.67 -13.23
CA ILE A 51 3.82 -2.71 -12.39
C ILE A 51 3.70 -3.29 -10.99
N HIS A 52 4.45 -2.75 -10.05
CA HIS A 52 4.47 -3.16 -8.65
C HIS A 52 3.42 -2.35 -7.87
N VAL A 53 2.24 -2.92 -7.65
CA VAL A 53 1.16 -2.24 -6.92
C VAL A 53 1.49 -2.27 -5.43
N MET A 54 1.68 -1.09 -4.83
CA MET A 54 1.96 -0.92 -3.40
C MET A 54 0.68 -1.13 -2.58
N ALA A 55 0.23 -2.38 -2.51
CA ALA A 55 -1.02 -2.81 -1.85
C ALA A 55 -0.88 -2.90 -0.32
N TYR A 56 -0.31 -1.85 0.27
CA TYR A 56 -0.05 -1.65 1.68
C TYR A 56 -0.10 -0.14 1.98
N ASP A 57 -0.03 0.23 3.26
CA ASP A 57 -0.23 1.63 3.69
C ASP A 57 -1.61 2.18 3.30
N LEU A 58 -2.60 1.29 3.23
CA LEU A 58 -4.00 1.64 3.00
C LEU A 58 -4.59 2.38 4.21
N HIS A 59 -4.05 2.09 5.39
CA HIS A 59 -4.42 2.69 6.68
C HIS A 59 -3.19 2.87 7.54
N GLY A 60 -3.23 3.81 8.49
CA GLY A 60 -2.08 4.10 9.34
C GLY A 60 -2.32 5.26 10.29
N ALA A 61 -1.29 5.61 11.07
CA ALA A 61 -1.38 6.59 12.15
C ALA A 61 -1.64 8.05 11.70
N TRP A 62 -1.85 8.29 10.40
CA TRP A 62 -2.41 9.54 9.88
C TRP A 62 -3.94 9.60 10.04
N GLU A 63 -4.60 8.49 10.37
CA GLU A 63 -5.99 8.40 10.77
C GLU A 63 -6.15 8.49 12.29
N THR A 64 -7.40 8.62 12.76
CA THR A 64 -7.74 8.70 14.21
C THR A 64 -8.38 7.41 14.74
N TYR A 65 -8.29 6.33 13.98
CA TYR A 65 -8.83 5.03 14.33
C TYR A 65 -7.90 3.91 13.83
N THR A 66 -7.98 2.74 14.46
CA THR A 66 -7.24 1.56 14.03
C THR A 66 -7.86 0.95 12.77
N HIS A 67 -7.01 0.56 11.82
CA HIS A 67 -7.40 -0.32 10.72
C HIS A 67 -6.17 -1.05 10.20
N HIS A 68 -6.36 -2.10 9.39
CA HIS A 68 -5.26 -2.91 8.89
C HIS A 68 -4.70 -2.34 7.58
N HIS A 69 -3.41 -1.99 7.58
CA HIS A 69 -2.78 -1.26 6.46
C HIS A 69 -2.67 -2.04 5.13
N ALA A 70 -2.87 -3.36 5.16
CA ALA A 70 -2.78 -4.25 4.00
C ALA A 70 -3.89 -5.32 4.04
N ILE A 71 -5.12 -4.91 4.37
CA ILE A 71 -6.26 -5.83 4.48
C ILE A 71 -6.61 -6.44 3.11
N LEU A 72 -6.81 -7.77 3.05
CA LEU A 72 -7.05 -8.46 1.78
C LEU A 72 -8.39 -8.06 1.14
N TYR A 73 -9.45 -8.03 1.94
CA TYR A 73 -10.81 -7.68 1.53
C TYR A 73 -11.35 -6.55 2.39
N ALA A 74 -12.37 -5.84 1.90
CA ALA A 74 -13.08 -4.84 2.69
C ALA A 74 -13.62 -5.42 4.00
N TYR A 75 -13.49 -4.66 5.08
CA TYR A 75 -14.11 -4.96 6.36
C TYR A 75 -15.61 -4.60 6.30
N PRO A 76 -16.54 -5.34 6.95
CA PRO A 76 -17.99 -5.13 6.76
C PRO A 76 -18.50 -3.71 7.09
N GLN A 77 -17.77 -2.97 7.93
CA GLN A 77 -18.08 -1.61 8.34
C GLN A 77 -17.43 -0.54 7.43
N ASP A 78 -16.62 -0.95 6.45
CA ASP A 78 -15.99 -0.02 5.51
C ASP A 78 -17.06 0.65 4.63
N THR A 79 -17.00 1.97 4.59
CA THR A 79 -17.92 2.81 3.80
C THR A 79 -17.15 3.95 3.15
N GLY A 80 -17.75 4.59 2.13
CA GLY A 80 -17.09 5.65 1.38
C GLY A 80 -15.77 5.18 0.75
N ASP A 81 -14.72 5.98 0.89
CA ASP A 81 -13.41 5.66 0.32
C ASP A 81 -12.77 4.40 0.94
N ASN A 82 -13.06 4.09 2.21
CA ASN A 82 -12.53 2.89 2.87
C ASN A 82 -13.00 1.60 2.21
N ALA A 83 -14.18 1.59 1.58
CA ALA A 83 -14.67 0.41 0.84
C ALA A 83 -13.74 0.00 -0.32
N PHE A 84 -12.86 0.91 -0.77
CA PHE A 84 -11.90 0.70 -1.84
C PHE A 84 -10.46 0.51 -1.32
N LEU A 85 -10.20 0.72 -0.04
CA LEU A 85 -8.86 0.63 0.59
C LEU A 85 -8.55 -0.80 1.05
N ASN A 86 -8.62 -1.74 0.12
CA ASN A 86 -8.24 -3.14 0.33
C ASN A 86 -7.50 -3.71 -0.90
N VAL A 87 -6.73 -4.78 -0.68
CA VAL A 87 -5.86 -5.37 -1.71
C VAL A 87 -6.66 -5.90 -2.91
N ASP A 88 -7.77 -6.60 -2.65
CA ASP A 88 -8.62 -7.18 -3.69
C ASP A 88 -9.17 -6.10 -4.63
N TYR A 89 -9.74 -5.03 -4.06
CA TYR A 89 -10.23 -3.91 -4.84
C TYR A 89 -9.12 -3.27 -5.67
N ALA A 90 -7.97 -2.97 -5.05
CA ALA A 90 -6.87 -2.30 -5.75
C ALA A 90 -6.40 -3.09 -6.98
N ILE A 91 -6.18 -4.41 -6.84
CA ILE A 91 -5.74 -5.26 -7.95
C ILE A 91 -6.82 -5.37 -9.04
N ASN A 92 -8.08 -5.62 -8.64
CA ASN A 92 -9.18 -5.71 -9.59
C ASN A 92 -9.41 -4.39 -10.32
N TYR A 93 -9.16 -3.25 -9.67
CA TYR A 93 -9.29 -1.94 -10.30
C TYR A 93 -8.20 -1.69 -11.34
N TRP A 94 -6.94 -2.04 -11.06
CA TRP A 94 -5.85 -2.00 -12.05
C TRP A 94 -6.16 -2.89 -13.27
N LEU A 95 -6.68 -4.10 -13.04
CA LEU A 95 -7.12 -5.00 -14.11
C LEU A 95 -8.28 -4.40 -14.92
N GLN A 96 -9.28 -3.82 -14.25
CA GLN A 96 -10.43 -3.18 -14.89
C GLN A 96 -10.02 -2.00 -15.79
N LEU A 97 -9.01 -1.24 -15.37
CA LEU A 97 -8.46 -0.12 -16.14
C LEU A 97 -7.54 -0.56 -17.30
N GLY A 98 -7.32 -1.87 -17.48
CA GLY A 98 -6.64 -2.43 -18.65
C GLY A 98 -5.19 -2.87 -18.40
N ALA A 99 -4.72 -2.92 -17.15
CA ALA A 99 -3.41 -3.49 -16.86
C ALA A 99 -3.42 -5.01 -17.13
N PRO A 100 -2.46 -5.55 -17.90
CA PRO A 100 -2.36 -7.00 -18.08
C PRO A 100 -1.98 -7.69 -16.76
N ALA A 101 -2.72 -8.74 -16.40
CA ALA A 101 -2.45 -9.51 -15.17
C ALA A 101 -1.00 -10.04 -15.08
N SER A 102 -0.40 -10.39 -16.23
CA SER A 102 0.99 -10.86 -16.31
C SER A 102 2.04 -9.79 -16.00
N LYS A 103 1.66 -8.50 -16.03
CA LYS A 103 2.55 -7.39 -15.68
C LYS A 103 2.36 -6.89 -14.24
N LEU A 104 1.26 -7.24 -13.58
CA LEU A 104 0.99 -6.81 -12.22
C LEU A 104 1.76 -7.67 -11.20
N VAL A 105 2.48 -6.99 -10.31
CA VAL A 105 3.16 -7.58 -9.17
C VAL A 105 2.50 -7.05 -7.90
N LEU A 106 1.91 -7.96 -7.13
CA LEU A 106 1.28 -7.63 -5.85
C LEU A 106 2.35 -7.32 -4.79
N GLY A 107 2.35 -6.08 -4.29
CA GLY A 107 3.19 -5.69 -3.16
C GLY A 107 2.73 -6.35 -1.86
N THR A 108 3.68 -6.94 -1.14
CA THR A 108 3.44 -7.56 0.17
C THR A 108 4.29 -6.87 1.24
N ALA A 109 3.67 -6.45 2.33
CA ALA A 109 4.35 -5.77 3.41
C ALA A 109 4.94 -6.77 4.41
N THR A 110 6.22 -6.62 4.73
CA THR A 110 6.92 -7.33 5.82
C THR A 110 7.09 -6.44 7.06
N TYR A 111 6.12 -5.54 7.26
CA TYR A 111 6.02 -4.59 8.35
C TYR A 111 4.54 -4.36 8.67
N GLY A 112 4.25 -3.74 9.80
CA GLY A 112 2.91 -3.29 10.18
C GLY A 112 2.87 -1.80 10.48
N ARG A 113 1.67 -1.22 10.37
CA ARG A 113 1.34 0.09 10.94
C ARG A 113 0.74 -0.11 12.32
N CYS A 114 1.20 0.65 13.30
CA CYS A 114 0.76 0.53 14.68
C CYS A 114 0.19 1.85 15.22
N PHE A 115 -0.66 1.72 16.22
CA PHE A 115 -1.42 2.82 16.81
C PHE A 115 -1.29 2.79 18.33
N ARG A 116 -1.45 3.95 18.97
CA ARG A 116 -1.72 4.02 20.40
C ARG A 116 -3.21 4.24 20.59
N LEU A 117 -3.88 3.24 21.17
CA LEU A 117 -5.29 3.32 21.50
C LEU A 117 -5.57 4.43 22.51
N ASP A 118 -6.69 5.13 22.34
CA ASP A 118 -7.12 6.16 23.28
C ASP A 118 -7.70 5.53 24.57
N SER A 119 -8.18 4.29 24.50
CA SER A 119 -8.59 3.45 25.64
C SER A 119 -8.27 1.98 25.39
N SER A 120 -7.94 1.24 26.45
CA SER A 120 -7.76 -0.23 26.40
C SER A 120 -9.06 -1.01 26.25
N ASP A 121 -10.22 -0.37 26.39
CA ASP A 121 -11.54 -1.03 26.33
C ASP A 121 -11.97 -1.39 24.90
N SER A 122 -11.33 -0.80 23.89
CA SER A 122 -11.58 -1.07 22.48
C SER A 122 -10.27 -1.28 21.74
N THR A 123 -10.06 -2.49 21.22
CA THR A 123 -8.79 -2.92 20.59
C THR A 123 -8.98 -3.48 19.18
N GLY A 124 -10.20 -3.41 18.63
CA GLY A 124 -10.56 -3.98 17.32
C GLY A 124 -10.25 -3.05 16.14
N MET A 125 -10.85 -3.34 14.98
CA MET A 125 -10.95 -2.37 13.87
C MET A 125 -11.81 -1.18 14.29
N TYR A 126 -11.49 0.00 13.78
CA TYR A 126 -12.16 1.26 14.10
C TYR A 126 -12.10 1.69 15.57
N ALA A 127 -11.19 1.10 16.37
CA ALA A 127 -10.97 1.56 17.73
C ALA A 127 -10.35 2.97 17.71
N PRO A 128 -10.80 3.91 18.57
CA PRO A 128 -10.22 5.25 18.62
C PRO A 128 -8.73 5.20 18.95
N ALA A 129 -7.92 5.84 18.11
CA ALA A 129 -6.48 5.89 18.26
C ALA A 129 -5.94 7.17 17.62
N SER A 130 -5.73 8.19 18.46
CA SER A 130 -5.37 9.53 17.98
C SER A 130 -3.87 9.73 17.80
N GLN A 131 -3.05 8.69 18.06
CA GLN A 131 -1.59 8.78 18.06
C GLN A 131 -0.93 7.55 17.43
N PRO A 132 0.26 7.72 16.82
CA PRO A 132 1.04 6.58 16.34
C PRO A 132 1.43 5.65 17.50
N GLY A 133 1.53 4.36 17.19
CA GLY A 133 2.12 3.39 18.11
C GLY A 133 3.59 3.72 18.40
N SER A 134 4.10 3.20 19.51
CA SER A 134 5.49 3.45 19.90
C SER A 134 6.46 2.90 18.86
N ALA A 135 7.58 3.59 18.67
CA ALA A 135 8.63 3.15 17.76
C ALA A 135 9.26 1.84 18.24
N GLY A 136 9.49 0.91 17.32
CA GLY A 136 10.27 -0.30 17.58
C GLY A 136 11.76 0.01 17.81
N PRO A 137 12.49 -0.89 18.49
CA PRO A 137 13.91 -0.68 18.84
C PRO A 137 14.85 -0.66 17.63
N TYR A 138 14.47 -1.29 16.52
CA TYR A 138 15.26 -1.39 15.30
C TYR A 138 14.79 -0.40 14.23
N THR A 139 13.48 -0.36 13.93
CA THR A 139 12.93 0.53 12.90
C THR A 139 12.90 1.99 13.34
N ARG A 140 12.77 2.24 14.64
CA ARG A 140 12.87 3.57 15.28
C ARG A 140 11.91 4.61 14.67
N SER A 141 10.79 4.16 14.11
CA SER A 141 9.77 5.02 13.53
C SER A 141 8.44 4.82 14.26
N PRO A 142 7.89 5.85 14.92
CA PRO A 142 6.54 5.76 15.49
C PRO A 142 5.52 5.36 14.42
N GLY A 143 4.55 4.53 14.82
CA GLY A 143 3.49 4.05 13.93
C GLY A 143 3.92 2.99 12.91
N PHE A 144 5.14 2.45 13.03
CA PHE A 144 5.70 1.44 12.14
C PHE A 144 6.48 0.40 12.93
N LEU A 145 6.30 -0.88 12.60
CA LEU A 145 7.08 -1.98 13.15
C LEU A 145 7.47 -2.95 12.04
N GLY A 146 8.73 -3.37 12.01
CA GLY A 146 9.15 -4.48 11.15
C GLY A 146 8.52 -5.79 11.63
N TYR A 147 8.32 -6.76 10.74
CA TYR A 147 7.75 -8.05 11.13
C TYR A 147 8.51 -8.72 12.29
N ASN A 148 9.84 -8.59 12.33
CA ASN A 148 10.67 -9.06 13.45
C ASN A 148 10.34 -8.37 14.79
N GLU A 149 9.97 -7.09 14.78
CA GLU A 149 9.56 -6.36 15.98
C GLU A 149 8.16 -6.77 16.42
N VAL A 150 7.24 -6.98 15.48
CA VAL A 150 5.91 -7.54 15.78
C VAL A 150 6.04 -8.92 16.42
N CYS A 151 6.89 -9.80 15.88
CA CYS A 151 7.17 -11.10 16.50
C CYS A 151 7.70 -10.95 17.93
N TRP A 152 8.62 -10.01 18.15
CA TRP A 152 9.17 -9.78 19.49
C TRP A 152 8.09 -9.34 20.48
N ASP A 153 7.21 -8.43 20.10
CA ASP A 153 6.11 -7.98 20.96
C ASP A 153 5.13 -9.12 21.28
N ILE A 154 4.79 -9.97 20.30
CA ILE A 154 3.95 -11.16 20.52
C ILE A 154 4.61 -12.13 21.49
N MET A 155 5.90 -12.45 21.31
CA MET A 155 6.65 -13.35 22.18
C MET A 155 6.71 -12.81 23.62
N ARG A 156 7.01 -11.51 23.77
CA ARG A 156 7.06 -10.85 25.07
C ARG A 156 5.71 -10.87 25.79
N CYS A 157 4.60 -10.64 25.07
CA CYS A 157 3.25 -10.74 25.62
C CYS A 157 2.86 -12.18 26.01
N ALA A 158 3.35 -13.17 25.27
CA ALA A 158 3.14 -14.59 25.55
C ALA A 158 4.04 -15.14 26.68
N GLY A 159 5.00 -14.35 27.16
CA GLY A 159 5.92 -14.76 28.24
C GLY A 159 6.96 -15.79 27.80
N ILE A 160 7.28 -15.85 26.51
CA ILE A 160 8.29 -16.72 25.91
C ILE A 160 9.51 -15.95 25.40
#